data_AF-A0A949DWT2-F1
#
_entry.id   AF-A0A949DWT2-F1
#
_cell.length_a   1.000
_cell.length_b   1.000
_cell.length_c   1.000
_cell.angle_alpha   90.00
_cell.angle_beta   90.00
_cell.angle_gamma   90.00
#
_symmetry.space_group_name_H-M   'P 1'
#
loop_
_entity.id
_entity.type
_entity.pdbx_description
1 polymer ?
#
loop_
_entity_poly.entity_id
_entity_poly.type
_entity_poly.pdbx_seq_one_letter_code
_entity_poly.pdbx_strand_id
1 'polypeptide(L)'
;MTSFDIVQAIGRSRQAVDSYIADLRATFQMDLDLKILRMNGLHIPQERMANRLSVLQQTISIHLQKMPELAKLVNTDLSKPGLTG
;
A
#
# COMPACT_ATOMS: atom_id res chain seq x y z
N MET A 1 10.44 19.03 -5.13
CA MET A 1 11.13 18.05 -5.99
C MET A 1 10.17 17.61 -7.07
N THR A 2 10.55 17.83 -8.32
CA THR A 2 9.80 17.40 -9.50
C THR A 2 10.39 16.10 -10.05
N SER A 3 9.65 15.36 -10.89
CA SER A 3 10.20 14.17 -11.57
C SER A 3 11.45 14.50 -12.41
N PHE A 4 11.59 15.75 -12.88
CA PHE A 4 12.77 16.22 -13.60
C PHE A 4 14.01 16.26 -12.69
N ASP A 5 13.87 16.75 -11.46
CA ASP A 5 14.97 16.80 -10.49
C ASP A 5 15.47 15.38 -10.12
N ILE A 6 14.56 14.40 -10.07
CA ILE A 6 14.87 12.99 -9.79
C ILE A 6 15.57 12.33 -10.98
N VAL A 7 15.07 12.58 -12.20
CA VAL A 7 15.69 12.10 -13.45
C VAL A 7 17.15 12.56 -13.55
N GLN A 8 17.40 13.83 -13.27
CA GLN A 8 18.74 14.41 -13.34
C GLN A 8 19.67 13.88 -12.25
N ALA A 9 19.16 13.66 -11.04
CA ALA A 9 19.94 13.16 -9.91
C ALA A 9 20.31 11.66 -10.02
N ILE A 10 19.46 10.83 -10.64
CA ILE A 10 19.64 9.36 -10.69
C ILE A 10 20.20 8.90 -12.06
N GLY A 11 20.17 9.75 -13.09
CA GLY A 11 20.68 9.43 -14.43
C GLY A 11 19.80 8.41 -15.17
N ARG A 12 18.50 8.37 -14.89
CA ARG A 12 17.54 7.41 -15.46
C ARG A 12 16.51 8.10 -16.34
N SER A 13 15.92 7.38 -17.29
CA SER A 13 14.83 7.93 -18.10
C SER A 13 13.63 8.30 -17.23
N ARG A 14 12.84 9.28 -17.68
CA ARG A 14 11.58 9.67 -17.02
C ARG A 14 10.65 8.47 -16.81
N GLN A 15 10.56 7.60 -17.81
CA GLN A 15 9.77 6.38 -17.73
C GLN A 15 10.24 5.45 -16.59
N ALA A 16 11.55 5.25 -16.43
CA ALA A 16 12.07 4.42 -15.35
C ALA A 16 11.77 5.02 -13.96
N VAL A 17 11.89 6.34 -13.82
CA VAL A 17 11.54 7.05 -12.58
C VAL A 17 10.05 6.91 -12.28
N ASP A 18 9.18 7.08 -13.27
CA ASP A 18 7.73 6.94 -13.11
C ASP A 18 7.36 5.50 -12.70
N SER A 19 8.00 4.48 -13.28
CA SER A 19 7.84 3.07 -12.87
C SER A 19 8.27 2.84 -11.43
N TYR A 20 9.42 3.38 -10.99
CA TYR A 20 9.85 3.24 -9.60
C TYR A 20 8.88 3.91 -8.62
N ILE A 21 8.34 5.08 -8.98
CA ILE A 21 7.33 5.75 -8.16
C ILE A 21 6.05 4.90 -8.09
N ALA A 22 5.63 4.29 -9.19
CA ALA A 22 4.47 3.40 -9.21
C ALA A 22 4.66 2.19 -8.29
N ASP A 23 5.81 1.53 -8.36
CA ASP A 23 6.12 0.36 -7.52
C ASP A 23 6.19 0.72 -6.03
N LEU A 24 6.80 1.86 -5.69
CA LEU A 24 6.85 2.36 -4.31
C LEU A 24 5.44 2.68 -3.78
N ARG A 25 4.60 3.30 -4.61
CA ARG A 25 3.20 3.58 -4.27
C ARG A 25 2.41 2.29 -4.06
N ALA A 26 2.57 1.31 -4.94
CA ALA A 26 1.90 0.02 -4.83
C ALA A 26 2.33 -0.71 -3.54
N THR A 27 3.63 -0.71 -3.24
CA THR A 27 4.18 -1.32 -2.00
C THR A 27 3.58 -0.67 -0.75
N PHE A 28 3.54 0.67 -0.71
CA PHE A 28 2.96 1.40 0.41
C PHE A 28 1.46 1.13 0.57
N GLN A 29 0.71 1.08 -0.53
CA GLN A 29 -0.72 0.79 -0.51
C GLN A 29 -1.00 -0.63 0.02
N MET A 30 -0.27 -1.63 -0.46
CA MET A 30 -0.42 -3.02 0.00
C MET A 30 -0.12 -3.17 1.50
N ASP A 31 0.96 -2.54 1.99
CA ASP A 31 1.29 -2.56 3.43
C ASP A 31 0.19 -1.90 4.27
N LEU A 32 -0.33 -0.75 3.82
CA LEU A 32 -1.43 -0.06 4.49
C LEU A 32 -2.71 -0.92 4.52
N ASP A 33 -3.07 -1.53 3.38
CA ASP A 33 -4.22 -2.43 3.25
C ASP A 33 -4.14 -3.62 4.20
N LEU A 34 -2.97 -4.26 4.30
CA LEU A 34 -2.74 -5.38 5.20
C LEU A 34 -2.89 -4.98 6.67
N LYS A 35 -2.38 -3.81 7.06
CA LYS A 35 -2.52 -3.29 8.42
C LYS A 35 -3.99 -3.00 8.74
N ILE A 36 -4.70 -2.33 7.83
CA ILE A 36 -6.14 -2.06 7.98
C ILE A 36 -6.94 -3.35 8.09
N LEU A 37 -6.64 -4.36 7.25
CA LEU A 37 -7.28 -5.67 7.28
C LEU A 37 -7.14 -6.34 8.65
N ARG A 38 -5.91 -6.40 9.18
CA ARG A 38 -5.64 -6.99 10.50
C ARG A 38 -6.35 -6.23 11.61
N MET A 39 -6.30 -4.90 11.60
CA MET A 39 -6.92 -4.07 12.63
C MET A 39 -8.45 -4.15 12.61
N ASN A 40 -9.04 -4.23 11.42
CA ASN A 40 -10.48 -4.43 11.26
C ASN A 40 -10.92 -5.82 11.74
N GLY A 41 -10.14 -6.87 11.46
CA GLY A 41 -10.40 -8.21 12.00
C GLY A 41 -10.35 -8.26 13.53
N LEU A 42 -9.62 -7.34 14.17
CA LEU A 42 -9.57 -7.15 15.62
C LEU A 42 -10.64 -6.17 16.15
N HIS A 43 -11.59 -5.74 15.31
CA HIS A 43 -12.65 -4.79 15.64
C HIS A 43 -12.14 -3.46 16.23
N ILE A 44 -10.95 -3.01 15.81
CA ILE A 44 -10.42 -1.71 16.24
C ILE A 44 -11.25 -0.59 15.57
N PRO A 45 -11.71 0.45 16.29
CA PRO A 45 -12.45 1.55 15.68
C PRO A 45 -11.63 2.32 14.62
N GLN A 46 -12.27 2.76 13.54
CA GLN A 46 -11.59 3.45 12.42
C GLN A 46 -10.79 4.68 12.85
N GLU A 47 -11.30 5.45 13.81
CA GLU A 47 -10.57 6.59 14.39
C GLU A 47 -9.24 6.16 15.03
N ARG A 48 -9.25 5.07 15.79
CA ARG A 48 -8.05 4.52 16.42
C ARG A 48 -7.09 3.93 15.38
N MET A 49 -7.60 3.35 14.30
CA MET A 49 -6.77 2.89 13.17
C MET A 49 -6.07 4.07 12.50
N ALA A 50 -6.81 5.13 12.19
CA ALA A 50 -6.30 6.36 11.57
C ALA A 50 -5.17 6.98 12.41
N ASN A 51 -5.37 7.10 13.73
CA ASN A 51 -4.37 7.61 14.66
C ASN A 51 -3.10 6.75 14.69
N ARG A 52 -3.22 5.42 14.67
CA ARG A 52 -2.07 4.50 14.70
C ARG A 52 -1.29 4.45 13.38
N LEU A 53 -1.98 4.63 12.27
CA LEU A 53 -1.40 4.60 10.92
C LEU A 53 -1.00 5.99 10.42
N SER A 54 -1.26 7.04 11.22
CA SER A 54 -1.02 8.44 10.85
C SER A 54 -1.65 8.82 9.51
N VAL A 55 -2.86 8.33 9.26
CA VAL A 55 -3.67 8.64 8.07
C VAL A 55 -5.00 9.26 8.47
N LEU A 56 -5.72 9.82 7.51
CA LEU A 56 -7.07 10.33 7.74
C LEU A 56 -8.04 9.16 7.95
N GLN A 57 -9.05 9.34 8.81
CA GLN A 57 -10.11 8.34 8.98
C GLN A 57 -10.82 8.03 7.66
N GLN A 58 -10.98 9.03 6.79
CA GLN A 58 -11.53 8.83 5.45
C GLN A 58 -10.69 7.86 4.62
N THR A 59 -9.36 7.88 4.76
CA THR A 59 -8.47 6.90 4.12
C THR A 59 -8.84 5.50 4.57
N ILE A 60 -8.98 5.27 5.88
CA ILE A 60 -9.42 3.98 6.43
C ILE A 60 -10.76 3.54 5.81
N SER A 61 -11.76 4.42 5.79
CA SER A 61 -13.08 4.14 5.22
C SER A 61 -13.00 3.70 3.74
N ILE A 62 -12.21 4.41 2.92
CA ILE A 62 -12.00 4.07 1.50
C ILE A 62 -11.36 2.68 1.35
N HIS A 63 -10.36 2.35 2.16
CA HIS A 63 -9.71 1.04 2.11
C HIS A 63 -10.64 -0.08 2.60
N LEU A 64 -11.45 0.17 3.63
CA LEU A 64 -12.45 -0.78 4.11
C LEU A 64 -13.53 -1.08 3.05
N GLN A 65 -13.97 -0.08 2.29
CA GLN A 65 -14.92 -0.29 1.18
C GLN A 65 -14.36 -1.23 0.09
N LYS A 66 -13.04 -1.24 -0.09
CA LYS A 66 -12.35 -2.11 -1.06
C LYS A 66 -11.98 -3.49 -0.49
N MET A 67 -12.29 -3.79 0.77
CA MET A 67 -11.91 -5.03 1.43
C MET A 67 -12.29 -6.34 0.72
N PRO A 68 -13.46 -6.47 0.06
CA PRO A 68 -13.76 -7.68 -0.69
C PRO A 68 -12.72 -7.98 -1.78
N GLU A 69 -12.10 -6.94 -2.35
CA GLU A 69 -11.03 -7.07 -3.35
C GLU A 69 -9.67 -7.29 -2.69
N LEU A 70 -9.40 -6.59 -1.58
CA LEU A 70 -8.17 -6.76 -0.80
C LEU A 70 -8.05 -8.17 -0.22
N ALA A 71 -9.14 -8.75 0.29
CA ALA A 71 -9.14 -10.12 0.81
C ALA A 71 -8.75 -11.15 -0.28
N LYS A 72 -9.21 -10.94 -1.52
CA LYS A 72 -8.81 -11.78 -2.65
C LYS A 72 -7.33 -11.62 -2.99
N LEU A 73 -6.83 -10.39 -2.99
CA LEU A 73 -5.42 -10.08 -3.25
C LEU A 73 -4.51 -10.74 -2.20
N VAL A 74 -4.83 -10.59 -0.91
CA VAL A 74 -4.07 -11.18 0.21
C VAL A 74 -4.08 -12.69 0.15
N ASN A 75 -5.23 -13.32 -0.09
CA ASN A 75 -5.31 -14.77 -0.23
C ASN A 75 -4.49 -15.27 -1.44
N THR A 76 -4.43 -14.50 -2.53
CA THR A 76 -3.63 -14.84 -3.70
C THR A 76 -2.14 -14.73 -3.42
N ASP A 77 -1.70 -13.71 -2.67
CA ASP A 77 -0.29 -13.51 -2.32
C ASP A 77 0.22 -14.52 -1.29
N LEU A 78 -0.61 -14.85 -0.28
CA LEU A 78 -0.32 -15.90 0.71
C LEU A 78 -0.32 -17.31 0.12
N SER A 79 -0.99 -17.52 -1.02
CA SER A 79 -1.02 -18.80 -1.74
C SER A 79 0.22 -19.01 -2.62
N LYS A 80 1.05 -17.98 -2.83
CA LYS A 80 2.34 -18.16 -3.51
C LYS A 80 3.29 -18.88 -2.55
N PRO A 81 3.77 -20.09 -2.85
CA PRO A 81 4.78 -20.72 -2.03
C PRO A 81 6.02 -19.82 -2.05
N GLY A 82 6.47 -19.40 -0.86
CA GLY A 82 7.75 -18.73 -0.73
C GLY A 82 8.82 -19.59 -1.40
N LEU A 83 9.59 -18.95 -2.29
CA LEU A 83 10.84 -19.50 -2.81
C LEU A 83 11.75 -19.82 -1.62
N THR A 84 11.67 -21.07 -1.17
CA THR A 84 12.73 -21.74 -0.42
C THR A 84 13.66 -22.32 -1.46
N GLY A 85 14.67 -21.52 -1.81
CA GLY A 85 15.87 -21.94 -2.52
C GLY A 85 17.06 -21.80 -1.58
#